data_AF-A0A929TBF2-F1
#
_entry.id   AF-A0A929TBF2-F1
#
_cell.length_a   1.000
_cell.length_b   1.000
_cell.length_c   1.000
_cell.angle_alpha   90.00
_cell.angle_beta   90.00
_cell.angle_gamma   90.00
#
_symmetry.space_group_name_H-M   'P 1'
#
loop_
_entity.id
_entity.type
_entity.pdbx_description
1 polymer ?
#
loop_
_entity_poly.entity_id
_entity_poly.type
_entity_poly.pdbx_seq_one_letter_code
_entity_poly.pdbx_strand_id
1 'polypeptide(L)'
;MADYGKRGVQQQRRALQNTSKRVANKVHLSLFNLILITILALCITLLSFGIGIFRGIISSAPEIGDISVTPKGFSTFVYDVDGNQTAKLVSSDSNRIPVTSDMIPANLKHAFVA
;
A
#
# COMPACT_ATOMS: atom_id res chain seq x y z
N MET A 1 25.55 -57.89 -44.05
CA MET A 1 25.05 -57.26 -45.30
C MET A 1 23.92 -56.33 -44.91
N ALA A 2 24.05 -55.03 -45.19
CA ALA A 2 22.94 -54.10 -44.97
C ALA A 2 21.83 -54.41 -45.98
N ASP A 3 20.61 -54.64 -45.51
CA ASP A 3 19.45 -54.93 -46.36
C ASP A 3 18.94 -53.61 -46.99
N TYR A 4 19.23 -53.44 -48.28
CA TYR A 4 18.77 -52.31 -49.10
C TYR A 4 17.46 -52.61 -49.85
N GLY A 5 16.78 -53.72 -49.53
CA GLY A 5 15.47 -54.03 -50.08
C GLY A 5 14.43 -52.95 -49.73
N LYS A 6 13.41 -52.76 -50.58
CA LYS A 6 12.38 -51.70 -50.44
C LYS A 6 11.76 -51.60 -49.03
N ARG A 7 11.71 -52.72 -48.29
CA ARG A 7 11.24 -52.81 -46.90
C ARG A 7 12.25 -52.24 -45.88
N GLY A 8 13.54 -52.53 -46.03
CA GLY A 8 14.61 -51.98 -45.20
C GLY A 8 14.74 -50.46 -45.36
N VAL A 9 14.62 -49.97 -46.59
CA VAL A 9 14.63 -48.52 -46.89
C VAL A 9 13.38 -47.82 -46.35
N GLN A 10 12.21 -48.48 -46.32
CA GLN A 10 10.99 -47.97 -45.67
C GLN A 10 11.10 -47.91 -44.14
N GLN A 11 11.72 -48.92 -43.51
CA GLN A 11 11.98 -48.90 -42.07
C GLN A 11 13.02 -47.84 -41.71
N GLN A 12 14.07 -47.65 -42.52
CA GLN A 12 15.01 -46.53 -42.37
C GLN A 12 14.32 -45.18 -42.55
N ARG A 13 13.42 -45.02 -43.53
CA ARG A 13 12.60 -43.80 -43.69
C ARG A 13 11.69 -43.55 -42.49
N ARG A 14 11.07 -44.57 -41.91
CA ARG A 14 10.27 -44.45 -40.66
C ARG A 14 11.14 -44.14 -39.44
N ALA A 15 12.35 -44.68 -39.37
CA ALA A 15 13.33 -44.35 -38.35
C ALA A 15 13.94 -42.95 -38.53
N LEU A 16 13.99 -42.42 -39.75
CA LEU A 16 14.37 -41.03 -40.06
C LEU A 16 13.20 -40.05 -39.88
N GLN A 17 11.95 -40.51 -40.02
CA GLN A 17 10.76 -39.82 -39.52
C GLN A 17 10.75 -39.66 -37.98
N ASN A 18 11.78 -40.13 -37.26
CA ASN A 18 12.12 -39.69 -35.91
C ASN A 18 12.53 -38.19 -35.82
N THR A 19 12.02 -37.33 -36.69
CA THR A 19 11.81 -35.90 -36.39
C THR A 19 11.11 -35.72 -35.03
N SER A 20 10.36 -36.74 -34.56
CA SER A 20 9.83 -36.84 -33.20
C SER A 20 10.83 -36.51 -32.09
N LYS A 21 12.07 -37.05 -32.07
CA LYS A 21 13.04 -36.73 -31.00
C LYS A 21 13.53 -35.28 -31.07
N ARG A 22 13.73 -34.74 -32.28
CA ARG A 22 14.11 -33.33 -32.48
C ARG A 22 12.97 -32.37 -32.11
N VAL A 23 11.74 -32.72 -32.46
CA VAL A 23 10.53 -31.94 -32.10
C VAL A 23 10.25 -32.05 -30.60
N ALA A 24 10.40 -33.22 -29.99
CA ALA A 24 10.23 -33.42 -28.55
C ALA A 24 11.21 -32.55 -27.74
N ASN A 25 12.49 -32.53 -28.12
CA ASN A 25 13.46 -31.63 -27.47
C ASN A 25 13.11 -30.16 -27.69
N LYS A 26 12.64 -29.78 -28.90
CA LYS A 26 12.24 -28.39 -29.21
C LYS A 26 10.99 -27.97 -28.43
N VAL A 27 10.02 -28.87 -28.26
CA VAL A 27 8.81 -28.66 -27.45
C VAL A 27 9.18 -28.57 -25.97
N HIS A 28 10.08 -29.41 -25.48
CA HIS A 28 10.54 -29.34 -24.09
C HIS A 28 11.26 -28.01 -23.79
N LEU A 29 12.12 -27.54 -24.68
CA LEU A 29 12.75 -26.23 -24.56
C LEU A 29 11.73 -25.08 -24.63
N SER A 30 10.75 -25.17 -25.54
CA SER A 30 9.68 -24.18 -25.66
C SER A 30 8.80 -24.13 -24.40
N LEU A 31 8.47 -25.29 -23.83
CA LEU A 31 7.66 -25.39 -22.62
C LEU A 31 8.42 -24.85 -21.41
N PHE A 32 9.69 -25.22 -21.26
CA PHE A 32 10.55 -24.69 -20.19
C PHE A 32 10.71 -23.18 -20.28
N ASN A 33 10.93 -22.65 -21.48
CA ASN A 33 11.04 -21.21 -21.70
C ASN A 33 9.72 -20.49 -21.39
N LEU A 34 8.58 -21.08 -21.75
CA LEU A 34 7.27 -20.54 -21.42
C LEU A 34 7.07 -20.47 -19.91
N ILE A 35 7.37 -21.55 -19.18
CA ILE A 35 7.29 -21.60 -17.70
C ILE A 35 8.17 -20.53 -17.06
N LEU A 36 9.40 -20.34 -17.54
CA LEU A 36 10.29 -19.30 -17.03
C LEU A 36 9.70 -17.89 -17.21
N ILE A 37 9.13 -17.60 -18.37
CA ILE A 37 8.48 -16.31 -18.64
C ILE A 37 7.27 -16.12 -17.71
N THR A 38 6.45 -17.16 -17.49
CA THR A 38 5.31 -17.07 -16.58
C THR A 38 5.73 -16.80 -15.14
N ILE A 39 6.78 -17.47 -14.66
CA ILE A 39 7.32 -17.26 -13.32
C ILE A 39 7.85 -15.83 -13.18
N LEU A 40 8.61 -15.35 -14.17
CA LEU A 40 9.14 -13.99 -14.17
C LEU A 40 8.01 -12.94 -14.12
N ALA A 41 6.98 -13.12 -14.95
CA ALA A 41 5.81 -12.24 -14.97
C ALA A 41 5.10 -12.25 -13.60
N LEU A 42 4.90 -13.42 -13.01
CA LEU A 42 4.29 -13.55 -11.68
C LEU A 42 5.12 -12.82 -10.62
N CYS A 43 6.44 -12.98 -10.59
CA CYS A 43 7.31 -12.27 -9.67
C CYS A 43 7.16 -10.75 -9.80
N ILE A 44 7.20 -10.22 -11.04
CA ILE A 44 7.05 -8.78 -11.30
C ILE A 44 5.67 -8.29 -10.83
N THR A 45 4.61 -9.03 -11.11
CA THR A 45 3.25 -8.65 -10.68
C THR A 45 3.11 -8.64 -9.17
N LEU A 46 3.68 -9.62 -8.45
CA LEU A 46 3.61 -9.70 -6.99
C LEU A 46 4.37 -8.55 -6.32
N LEU A 47 5.59 -8.27 -6.81
CA LEU A 47 6.41 -7.13 -6.36
C LEU A 47 5.68 -5.80 -6.58
N SER A 48 5.13 -5.60 -7.78
CA SER A 48 4.45 -4.36 -8.14
C SER A 48 3.16 -4.17 -7.35
N PHE A 49 2.39 -5.24 -7.15
CA PHE A 49 1.14 -5.22 -6.39
C PHE A 49 1.38 -4.88 -4.92
N GLY A 50 2.41 -5.48 -4.30
CA GLY A 50 2.78 -5.18 -2.92
C GLY A 50 3.19 -3.72 -2.72
N ILE A 51 4.04 -3.18 -3.60
CA ILE A 51 4.46 -1.77 -3.55
C ILE A 51 3.27 -0.83 -3.78
N GLY A 52 2.39 -1.16 -4.74
CA GLY A 52 1.20 -0.38 -5.06
C GLY A 52 0.22 -0.29 -3.89
N ILE A 53 -0.07 -1.41 -3.24
CA ILE A 53 -0.92 -1.44 -2.04
C ILE A 53 -0.29 -0.62 -0.91
N PHE A 54 1.00 -0.80 -0.65
CA PHE A 54 1.68 -0.08 0.44
C PHE A 54 1.66 1.43 0.22
N ARG A 55 1.93 1.87 -1.03
CA ARG A 55 1.81 3.28 -1.45
C ARG A 55 0.37 3.79 -1.35
N GLY A 56 -0.61 2.97 -1.72
CA GLY A 56 -2.04 3.31 -1.63
C GLY A 56 -2.51 3.50 -0.19
N ILE A 57 -2.08 2.65 0.74
CA ILE A 57 -2.39 2.78 2.16
C ILE A 57 -1.78 4.06 2.73
N ILE A 58 -0.51 4.35 2.42
CA ILE A 58 0.14 5.59 2.88
C ILE A 58 -0.54 6.82 2.28
N SER A 59 -0.93 6.78 1.00
CA SER A 59 -1.64 7.89 0.37
C SER A 59 -3.08 8.06 0.87
N SER A 60 -3.69 7.00 1.39
CA SER A 60 -5.05 7.03 1.97
C SER A 60 -5.02 7.37 3.44
N ALA A 61 -3.85 7.28 4.09
CA ALA A 61 -3.68 7.80 5.43
C ALA A 61 -3.89 9.32 5.36
N PRO A 62 -4.72 9.89 6.26
CA PRO A 62 -4.81 11.33 6.38
C PRO A 62 -3.40 11.86 6.64
N GLU A 63 -3.04 12.97 6.00
CA GLU A 63 -1.77 13.64 6.30
C GLU A 63 -1.67 13.81 7.81
N ILE A 64 -0.50 13.48 8.37
CA ILE A 64 -0.16 13.78 9.76
C ILE A 64 0.12 15.29 9.85
N GLY A 65 -0.78 16.10 9.29
CA GLY A 65 -0.87 17.53 9.47
C GLY A 65 -1.98 17.74 10.46
N ASP A 66 -1.59 17.96 11.71
CA ASP A 66 -2.43 18.37 12.83
C ASP A 66 -3.85 17.79 12.81
N ILE A 67 -4.02 16.70 13.56
CA ILE A 67 -5.23 16.63 14.40
C ILE A 67 -5.31 17.98 15.09
N SER A 68 -6.15 18.88 14.57
CA SER A 68 -6.33 20.22 15.12
C SER A 68 -6.96 20.02 16.49
N VAL A 69 -6.11 19.86 17.49
CA VAL A 69 -6.45 19.80 18.91
C VAL A 69 -6.94 21.17 19.40
N THR A 70 -6.94 22.17 18.51
CA THR A 70 -7.59 23.45 18.75
C THR A 70 -9.09 23.21 18.96
N PRO A 71 -9.63 23.58 20.13
CA PRO A 71 -11.04 23.39 20.40
C PRO A 71 -11.89 24.21 19.42
N LYS A 72 -12.94 23.60 18.87
CA LYS A 72 -13.86 24.26 17.93
C LYS A 72 -14.75 25.34 18.57
N GLY A 73 -14.81 25.39 19.90
CA GLY A 73 -15.73 26.25 20.64
C GLY A 73 -15.11 26.81 21.92
N PHE A 74 -15.43 28.09 22.19
CA PHE A 74 -15.01 28.85 23.36
C PHE A 74 -16.20 29.58 23.98
N SER A 75 -16.10 29.90 25.27
CA SER A 75 -17.12 30.67 25.97
C SER A 75 -17.12 32.12 25.49
N THR A 76 -18.30 32.71 25.34
CA THR A 76 -18.45 34.15 25.03
C THR A 76 -18.86 34.91 26.30
N PHE A 77 -18.30 36.11 26.48
CA PHE A 77 -18.59 36.98 27.63
C PHE A 77 -19.28 38.25 27.14
N VAL A 78 -20.37 38.63 27.81
CA VAL A 78 -21.11 39.86 27.56
C VAL A 78 -20.73 40.88 28.63
N TYR A 79 -20.44 42.11 28.22
CA TYR A 79 -20.04 43.21 29.09
C TYR A 79 -21.04 44.37 28.97
N ASP A 80 -21.24 45.10 30.07
CA ASP A 80 -21.96 46.38 30.06
C ASP A 80 -21.07 47.54 29.59
N VAL A 81 -21.62 48.76 29.58
CA VAL A 81 -20.90 49.97 29.15
C VAL A 81 -19.77 50.38 30.08
N ASP A 82 -19.80 49.92 31.33
CA ASP A 82 -18.80 50.19 32.35
C ASP A 82 -17.71 49.09 32.38
N GLY A 83 -17.83 48.07 31.52
CA GLY A 83 -16.88 46.96 31.40
C GLY A 83 -17.09 45.82 32.39
N ASN A 84 -18.20 45.79 33.12
CA ASN A 84 -18.54 44.67 34.01
C ASN A 84 -19.13 43.51 33.21
N GLN A 85 -18.70 42.29 33.52
CA GLN A 85 -19.25 41.09 32.90
C GLN A 85 -20.68 40.83 33.38
N THR A 86 -21.64 40.81 32.46
CA THR A 86 -23.07 40.61 32.74
C THR A 86 -23.55 39.19 32.46
N ALA A 87 -22.92 38.48 31.51
CA ALA A 87 -23.25 37.09 31.20
C ALA A 87 -22.07 36.30 30.63
N LYS A 88 -22.10 34.97 30.82
CA LYS A 88 -21.24 34.00 30.14
C LYS A 88 -22.11 33.05 29.34
N LEU A 89 -21.91 33.01 28.02
CA LEU A 89 -22.63 32.16 27.09
C LEU A 89 -21.78 30.92 26.79
N VAL A 90 -22.35 29.74 27.02
CA VAL A 90 -21.72 28.44 26.76
C VAL A 90 -22.66 27.53 25.98
N SER A 91 -22.11 26.81 25.02
CA SER A 91 -22.76 25.67 24.34
C SER A 91 -22.12 24.37 24.81
N SER A 92 -22.72 23.22 24.47
CA SER A 92 -22.27 21.89 24.91
C SER A 92 -20.77 21.63 24.70
N ASP A 93 -20.17 22.22 23.66
CA ASP A 93 -18.73 22.06 23.31
C ASP A 93 -17.88 23.33 23.55
N SER A 94 -18.41 24.34 24.24
CA SER A 94 -17.82 25.68 24.34
C SER A 94 -17.58 26.18 25.78
N ASN A 95 -17.61 25.31 26.79
CA ASN A 95 -17.21 25.68 28.16
C ASN A 95 -15.68 25.70 28.33
N ARG A 96 -14.97 26.48 27.51
CA ARG A 96 -13.51 26.61 27.49
C ARG A 96 -13.13 28.09 27.42
N ILE A 97 -12.05 28.47 28.10
CA ILE A 97 -11.46 29.82 28.07
C ILE A 97 -10.06 29.70 27.48
N PRO A 98 -9.71 30.44 26.41
CA PRO A 98 -8.36 30.40 25.86
C PRO A 98 -7.39 31.07 26.84
N VAL A 99 -6.29 30.38 27.15
CA VAL A 99 -5.22 30.89 28.02
C VAL A 99 -3.88 30.73 27.31
N THR A 100 -3.02 31.73 27.43
CA THR A 100 -1.63 31.64 26.95
C THR A 100 -0.76 30.90 27.97
N SER A 101 0.38 30.35 27.53
CA SER A 101 1.30 29.60 28.40
C SER A 101 1.73 30.40 29.64
N ASP A 102 1.87 31.71 29.51
CA ASP A 102 2.34 32.59 30.59
C ASP A 102 1.31 32.75 31.72
N MET A 103 0.02 32.52 31.43
CA MET A 103 -1.07 32.58 32.41
C MET A 103 -1.24 31.29 33.21
N ILE A 104 -0.56 30.21 32.82
CA ILE A 104 -0.67 28.90 33.49
C ILE A 104 0.34 28.82 34.65
N PRO A 105 -0.10 28.62 35.90
CA PRO A 105 0.80 28.52 37.06
C PRO A 105 1.84 27.41 36.91
N ALA A 106 3.09 27.66 37.32
CA ALA A 106 4.19 26.68 37.23
C ALA A 106 3.84 25.35 37.91
N ASN A 107 3.25 25.39 39.10
CA ASN A 107 2.81 24.21 39.83
C ASN A 107 1.78 23.39 39.04
N LEU A 108 0.90 24.04 38.27
CA LEU A 108 -0.10 23.36 37.42
C LEU A 108 0.56 22.70 36.19
N LYS A 109 1.54 23.37 35.57
CA LYS A 109 2.34 22.77 34.48
C LYS A 109 3.06 21.52 34.96
N HIS A 110 3.73 21.61 36.11
CA HIS A 110 4.46 20.48 36.69
C HIS A 110 3.51 19.33 37.07
N ALA A 111 2.34 19.63 37.63
CA ALA A 111 1.36 18.60 38.00
C ALA A 111 0.80 17.80 36.81
N PHE A 112 0.81 18.35 35.59
CA PHE A 112 0.33 17.66 34.40
C PHE A 112 1.39 16.77 33.73
N VAL A 113 2.68 17.06 33.95
CA VAL A 113 3.81 16.36 33.31
C VAL A 113 4.48 15.33 34.24
N ALA A 114 4.31 15.47 35.55
CA ALA A 114 4.91 14.61 36.58
C ALA A 114 4.40 13.16 36.56
#